data_AF-A0A540WK30-F1
#
_entry.id   AF-A0A540WK30-F1
#
_cell.length_a   1.000
_cell.length_b   1.000
_cell.length_c   1.000
_cell.angle_alpha   90.00
_cell.angle_beta   90.00
_cell.angle_gamma   90.00
#
_symmetry.space_group_name_H-M   'P 1'
#
loop_
_entity.id
_entity.type
_entity.pdbx_description
1 polymer ?
#
loop_
_entity_poly.entity_id
_entity_poly.type
_entity_poly.pdbx_seq_one_letter_code
_entity_poly.pdbx_strand_id
1 'polypeptide(L)'
;MTRWVWVLAGLMGWTACACSGDDPDEPGQTPEQRRQQVQQCIVTRVPPPAGSTEARWSVSGYALVSAYRSCQAKPGDATSEDFRDVLRGLAEPEEDPSRVKLTQPTGSAP
;
A
#
# COMPACT_ATOMS: atom_id res chain seq x y z
N MET A 1 3.66 -29.80 -44.45
CA MET A 1 2.21 -29.51 -44.49
C MET A 1 1.86 -28.75 -43.22
N THR A 2 1.78 -27.42 -43.31
CA THR A 2 0.58 -26.60 -42.97
C THR A 2 0.22 -26.64 -41.48
N ARG A 3 0.15 -25.54 -40.71
CA ARG A 3 -0.25 -24.17 -41.05
C ARG A 3 0.06 -23.24 -39.87
N TRP A 4 0.55 -22.05 -40.18
CA TRP A 4 0.81 -20.94 -39.26
C TRP A 4 -0.47 -20.12 -38.98
N VAL A 5 -0.31 -19.21 -38.00
CA VAL A 5 -0.97 -17.90 -37.79
C VAL A 5 -2.20 -17.86 -36.88
N TRP A 6 -2.00 -17.28 -35.69
CA TRP A 6 -2.77 -16.10 -35.24
C TRP A 6 -1.85 -15.12 -34.51
N VAL A 7 -1.58 -13.99 -35.16
CA VAL A 7 -1.10 -12.74 -34.54
C VAL A 7 -2.23 -11.74 -34.70
N LEU A 8 -2.82 -11.29 -33.60
CA LEU A 8 -3.55 -10.03 -33.46
C LEU A 8 -3.37 -9.62 -31.99
N ALA A 9 -2.44 -8.72 -31.70
CA ALA A 9 -2.69 -7.28 -31.67
C ALA A 9 -3.65 -6.90 -30.53
N GLY A 10 -3.06 -6.59 -29.38
CA GLY A 10 -3.68 -5.87 -28.27
C GLY A 10 -2.63 -4.96 -27.65
N LEU A 11 -2.44 -3.80 -28.27
CA LEU A 11 -1.60 -2.69 -27.78
C LEU A 11 -2.37 -1.96 -26.67
N MET A 12 -1.60 -1.42 -25.70
CA MET A 12 -1.97 -0.42 -24.68
C MET A 12 -2.60 -0.94 -23.38
N GLY A 13 -1.78 -0.98 -22.33
CA GLY A 13 -2.19 -1.09 -20.94
C GLY A 13 -0.94 -1.04 -20.06
N TRP A 14 -0.78 0.04 -19.31
CA TRP A 14 0.41 0.40 -18.55
C TRP A 14 0.99 -0.72 -17.67
N THR A 15 2.31 -0.67 -17.54
CA THR A 15 3.14 -1.21 -16.46
C THR A 15 2.35 -1.69 -15.24
N ALA A 16 1.93 -2.95 -15.28
CA ALA A 16 1.59 -3.69 -14.08
C ALA A 16 2.90 -3.90 -13.33
N CYS A 17 3.18 -3.03 -12.35
CA CYS A 17 3.96 -3.47 -11.20
C CYS A 17 3.20 -4.67 -10.63
N ALA A 18 3.80 -5.84 -10.81
CA ALA A 18 3.36 -7.09 -10.23
C ALA A 18 3.43 -6.97 -8.70
N CYS A 19 2.36 -6.47 -8.10
CA CYS A 19 1.94 -6.94 -6.79
C CYS A 19 1.40 -8.35 -7.03
N SER A 20 2.22 -9.38 -6.79
CA SER A 20 1.72 -10.74 -6.69
C SER A 20 0.70 -10.78 -5.56
N GLY A 21 -0.57 -10.87 -5.94
CA GLY A 21 -1.74 -10.86 -5.08
C GLY A 21 -2.96 -11.05 -5.98
N ASP A 22 -3.26 -12.32 -6.18
CA ASP A 22 -4.45 -12.88 -6.84
C ASP A 22 -5.74 -12.13 -6.43
N ASP A 23 -6.61 -11.88 -7.42
CA ASP A 23 -8.02 -11.47 -7.38
C ASP A 23 -8.53 -10.37 -6.39
N PRO A 24 -9.19 -9.29 -6.88
CA PRO A 24 -9.81 -8.28 -6.04
C PRO A 24 -11.17 -8.69 -5.41
N ASP A 25 -11.60 -9.95 -5.52
CA ASP A 25 -12.93 -10.39 -5.09
C ASP A 25 -12.93 -11.79 -4.41
N GLU A 26 -12.02 -12.07 -3.48
CA GLU A 26 -12.23 -13.20 -2.55
C GLU A 26 -13.20 -12.77 -1.41
N PRO A 27 -14.42 -13.35 -1.33
CA PRO A 27 -15.31 -13.18 -0.18
C PRO A 27 -14.73 -13.97 1.01
N GLY A 28 -13.71 -13.42 1.68
CA GLY A 28 -13.04 -14.12 2.76
C GLY A 28 -11.92 -13.37 3.48
N GLN A 29 -11.47 -12.21 3.01
CA GLN A 29 -10.38 -11.51 3.69
C GLN A 29 -10.77 -11.05 5.10
N THR A 30 -9.95 -11.45 6.06
CA THR A 30 -10.12 -11.01 7.45
C THR A 30 -9.79 -9.51 7.57
N PRO A 31 -10.35 -8.80 8.56
CA PRO A 31 -10.00 -7.42 8.83
C PRO A 31 -8.49 -7.19 8.99
N GLU A 32 -7.77 -8.18 9.52
CA GLU A 32 -6.32 -8.10 9.75
C GLU A 32 -5.51 -8.20 8.45
N GLN A 33 -5.93 -9.04 7.51
CA GLN A 33 -5.30 -9.12 6.19
C GLN A 33 -5.48 -7.81 5.43
N ARG A 34 -6.68 -7.24 5.45
CA ARG A 34 -6.95 -5.93 4.85
C ARG A 34 -6.07 -4.85 5.46
N ARG A 35 -5.93 -4.84 6.80
CA ARG A 35 -5.05 -3.91 7.51
C ARG A 35 -3.60 -4.02 7.02
N GLN A 36 -3.05 -5.24 6.96
CA GLN A 36 -1.67 -5.46 6.49
C GLN A 36 -1.47 -5.01 5.03
N GLN A 37 -2.44 -5.29 4.15
CA GLN A 37 -2.39 -4.82 2.76
C GLN A 37 -2.39 -3.29 2.66
N VAL A 38 -3.24 -2.61 3.44
CA VAL A 38 -3.28 -1.14 3.47
C VAL A 38 -1.96 -0.58 4.03
N GLN A 39 -1.40 -1.17 5.10
CA GLN A 39 -0.10 -0.76 5.64
C GLN A 39 1.03 -0.89 4.60
N GLN A 40 1.09 -2.00 3.86
CA GLN A 40 2.07 -2.21 2.78
C GLN A 40 1.88 -1.21 1.62
N CYS A 41 0.63 -0.94 1.25
CA CYS A 41 0.32 0.08 0.24
C CYS A 41 0.78 1.49 0.68
N ILE A 42 0.56 1.85 1.96
CA ILE A 42 0.98 3.15 2.50
C ILE A 42 2.50 3.32 2.37
N VAL A 43 3.30 2.36 2.86
CA VAL A 43 4.77 2.50 2.82
C VAL A 43 5.33 2.51 1.40
N THR A 44 4.64 1.89 0.45
CA THR A 44 5.00 1.95 -0.98
C THR A 44 4.73 3.35 -1.56
N ARG A 45 3.65 4.01 -1.13
CA ARG A 45 3.29 5.36 -1.62
C ARG A 45 4.07 6.48 -0.95
N VAL A 46 4.46 6.31 0.30
CA VAL A 46 5.31 7.25 1.04
C VAL A 46 6.63 6.57 1.45
N PRO A 47 7.49 6.23 0.47
CA PRO A 47 8.71 5.50 0.74
C PRO A 47 9.70 6.33 1.57
N PRO A 48 10.71 5.68 2.18
CA PRO A 48 11.82 6.38 2.78
C PRO A 48 12.55 7.26 1.74
N PRO A 49 13.27 8.30 2.18
CA PRO A 49 14.07 9.13 1.29
C PRO A 49 15.02 8.29 0.44
N ALA A 50 15.19 8.66 -0.83
CA ALA A 50 16.05 7.94 -1.75
C ALA A 50 17.48 7.80 -1.18
N GLY A 51 18.01 6.58 -1.16
CA GLY A 51 19.32 6.27 -0.59
C GLY A 51 19.33 6.03 0.92
N SER A 52 18.19 6.14 1.61
CA SER A 52 18.07 5.74 3.01
C SER A 52 17.87 4.23 3.14
N THR A 53 18.62 3.61 4.04
CA THR A 53 18.44 2.22 4.48
C THR A 53 17.74 2.15 5.84
N GLU A 54 17.21 3.29 6.33
CA GLU A 54 16.54 3.35 7.62
C GLU A 54 15.17 2.66 7.55
N ALA A 55 14.93 1.76 8.49
CA ALA A 55 13.62 1.14 8.66
C ALA A 55 12.57 2.12 9.22
N ARG A 56 12.96 3.35 9.59
CA ARG A 56 12.07 4.38 10.13
C ARG A 56 12.36 5.72 9.47
N TRP A 57 11.35 6.41 8.96
CA TRP A 57 11.49 7.71 8.31
C TRP A 57 10.33 8.65 8.65
N SER A 58 10.56 9.95 8.54
CA SER A 58 9.59 10.97 8.94
C SER A 58 8.85 11.53 7.73
N VAL A 59 7.52 11.49 7.74
CA VAL A 59 6.65 12.04 6.69
C VAL A 59 5.68 13.08 7.27
N SER A 60 5.08 13.90 6.42
CA SER A 60 4.01 14.78 6.88
C SER A 60 2.73 13.99 7.17
N GLY A 61 1.97 14.39 8.18
CA GLY A 61 0.66 13.78 8.48
C GLY A 61 -0.31 13.88 7.29
N TYR A 62 -0.21 14.97 6.51
CA TYR A 62 -0.97 15.13 5.27
C TYR A 62 -0.65 14.05 4.23
N ALA A 63 0.63 13.78 3.99
CA ALA A 63 1.05 12.74 3.06
C ALA A 63 0.55 11.35 3.50
N LEU A 64 0.58 11.07 4.81
CA LEU A 64 0.08 9.82 5.36
C LEU A 64 -1.42 9.63 5.17
N VAL A 65 -2.23 10.66 5.47
CA VAL A 65 -3.70 10.62 5.25
C VAL A 65 -4.01 10.45 3.77
N SER A 66 -3.30 11.16 2.89
CA SER A 66 -3.47 11.03 1.44
C SER A 66 -3.13 9.63 0.95
N ALA A 67 -2.04 9.03 1.46
CA ALA A 67 -1.64 7.67 1.12
C ALA A 67 -2.70 6.65 1.58
N TYR A 68 -3.15 6.73 2.83
CA TYR A 68 -4.20 5.86 3.37
C TYR A 68 -5.47 5.93 2.52
N ARG A 69 -6.00 7.13 2.25
CA ARG A 69 -7.22 7.28 1.42
C ARG A 69 -7.06 6.69 0.02
N SER A 70 -5.86 6.75 -0.54
CA SER A 70 -5.57 6.19 -1.86
C SER A 70 -5.35 4.67 -1.85
N CYS A 71 -5.11 4.08 -0.68
CA CYS A 71 -4.94 2.64 -0.47
C CYS A 71 -6.23 1.93 -0.07
N GLN A 72 -7.30 2.67 0.25
CA GLN A 72 -8.58 2.10 0.58
C GLN A 72 -9.28 1.57 -0.69
N ALA A 73 -9.73 0.31 -0.64
CA ALA A 73 -10.49 -0.31 -1.72
C ALA A 73 -11.85 0.39 -1.95
N LYS A 74 -12.48 0.88 -0.87
CA LYS A 74 -13.74 1.63 -0.90
C LYS A 74 -13.57 2.94 -0.11
N PRO A 75 -13.29 4.06 -0.78
CA PRO A 75 -13.02 5.34 -0.11
C PRO A 75 -14.16 5.84 0.79
N GLY A 76 -15.41 5.41 0.51
CA GLY A 76 -16.60 5.77 1.29
C GLY A 76 -16.73 5.06 2.63
N ASP A 77 -15.99 3.97 2.85
CA ASP A 77 -16.04 3.15 4.07
C ASP A 77 -14.91 3.49 5.06
N ALA A 78 -14.01 4.41 4.68
CA ALA A 78 -12.85 4.78 5.49
C ALA A 78 -13.27 5.68 6.66
N THR A 79 -13.19 5.15 7.89
CA THR A 79 -13.47 5.90 9.13
C THR A 79 -12.19 6.38 9.79
N SER A 80 -12.31 7.37 10.69
CA SER A 80 -11.19 7.82 11.51
C SER A 80 -10.70 6.76 12.50
N GLU A 81 -11.57 5.82 12.89
CA GLU A 81 -11.22 4.68 13.73
C GLU A 81 -10.40 3.65 12.95
N ASP A 82 -10.84 3.28 11.74
CA ASP A 82 -10.11 2.38 10.84
C ASP A 82 -8.72 2.95 10.52
N PHE A 83 -8.64 4.26 10.25
CA PHE A 83 -7.36 4.94 10.06
C PHE A 83 -6.40 4.76 11.25
N ARG A 84 -6.89 4.97 12.49
CA ARG A 84 -6.06 4.81 13.70
C ARG A 84 -5.63 3.37 13.90
N ASP A 85 -6.51 2.41 13.62
CA ASP A 85 -6.22 0.98 13.73
C ASP A 85 -5.20 0.53 12.68
N VAL A 86 -5.29 1.03 11.45
CA VAL A 86 -4.31 0.77 10.38
C VAL A 86 -2.95 1.37 10.72
N LEU A 87 -2.91 2.55 11.32
CA LEU A 87 -1.64 3.19 11.67
C LEU A 87 -1.00 2.66 12.96
N ARG A 88 -1.74 1.88 13.76
CA ARG A 88 -1.22 1.34 15.02
C ARG A 88 0.02 0.48 14.77
N GLY A 89 1.14 0.88 15.36
CA GLY A 89 2.44 0.21 15.20
C GLY A 89 3.16 0.52 13.88
N LEU A 90 2.51 1.21 12.93
CA LEU A 90 3.11 1.70 11.70
C LEU A 90 3.65 3.12 11.87
N ALA A 91 2.88 3.98 12.54
CA ALA A 91 3.18 5.40 12.70
C ALA A 91 3.26 5.80 14.17
N GLU A 92 4.27 6.61 14.51
CA GLU A 92 4.43 7.24 15.81
C GLU A 92 4.39 8.77 15.65
N PRO A 93 3.78 9.51 16.58
CA PRO A 93 3.81 10.97 16.57
C PRO A 93 5.23 11.48 16.80
N GLU A 94 5.60 12.58 16.13
CA GLU A 94 6.85 13.30 16.40
C GLU A 94 6.59 14.56 17.25
N GLU A 95 7.66 15.22 17.71
CA GLU A 95 7.57 16.49 18.44
C GLU A 95 6.92 17.60 17.59
N ASP A 96 7.17 17.58 16.28
CA ASP A 96 6.46 18.42 15.31
C ASP A 96 5.09 17.78 15.00
N PRO A 97 3.96 18.43 15.38
CA PRO A 97 2.63 17.87 15.20
C PRO A 97 2.20 17.71 13.73
N SER A 98 2.94 18.32 12.80
CA SER A 98 2.72 18.17 11.36
C SER A 98 3.38 16.92 10.77
N ARG A 99 4.21 16.22 11.56
CA ARG A 99 5.01 15.08 11.13
C ARG A 99 4.74 13.83 11.94
N VAL A 100 5.01 12.69 11.30
CA VAL A 100 4.85 11.37 11.87
C VAL A 100 6.02 10.50 11.43
N LYS A 101 6.51 9.69 12.36
CA LYS A 101 7.55 8.70 12.13
C LYS A 101 6.88 7.42 11.63
N LEU A 102 7.11 7.06 10.37
CA LEU A 102 6.71 5.76 9.83
C LEU A 102 7.79 4.74 10.09
N THR A 103 7.38 3.52 10.38
CA THR A 103 8.23 2.33 10.47
C THR A 103 7.86 1.39 9.34
N GLN A 104 8.86 0.83 8.65
CA GLN A 104 8.62 -0.21 7.66
C GLN A 104 7.97 -1.41 8.37
N PRO A 105 6.78 -1.86 7.95
CA PRO A 105 6.19 -3.05 8.50
C PRO A 105 7.11 -4.22 8.16
N THR A 106 7.65 -4.86 9.18
CA THR A 106 8.30 -6.17 9.05
C THR A 106 7.21 -7.17 8.68
N GLY A 107 6.94 -7.29 7.39
CA GLY A 107 6.29 -8.50 6.88
C GLY A 107 7.17 -9.68 7.29
N SER A 108 6.57 -10.68 7.94
CA SER A 108 7.22 -11.95 8.24
C SER A 108 8.14 -12.35 7.10
N ALA A 109 9.42 -12.49 7.40
CA ALA A 109 10.36 -13.10 6.47
C ALA A 109 9.78 -14.45 5.98
N PRO A 110 10.04 -14.83 4.71
CA PRO A 110 9.50 -16.05 4.12
C PRO A 110 9.75 -17.30 4.95
#